data_AF-A0A7W1JQT0-F1
#
_entry.id   AF-A0A7W1JQT0-F1
#
_cell.length_a   1.000
_cell.length_b   1.000
_cell.length_c   1.000
_cell.angle_alpha   90.00
_cell.angle_beta   90.00
_cell.angle_gamma   90.00
#
_symmetry.space_group_name_H-M   'P 1'
#
loop_
_entity.id
_entity.type
_entity.pdbx_description
1 polymer ?
#
loop_
_entity_poly.entity_id
_entity_poly.type
_entity_poly.pdbx_seq_one_letter_code
_entity_poly.pdbx_strand_id
1 'polypeptide(L)'
;MRERNSFVSGLRWLAAVPGGLVAAILAMFPAHWLLMLLYYLKSLPSDDAFMTKDGRPVPFFGIPFETMERCVMATLIPIVFIFVGTWIAPARKWTTAVVFGVLWILLMTVVITWAVSTDRFVWEFTFTTFLVLGLNVAGVIYALRTAFSEHGPSASEATSAG
;
A
#
# COMPACT_ATOMS: atom_id res chain seq x y z
N MET A 1 -25.60 -15.31 26.12
CA MET A 1 -24.12 -15.28 26.22
C MET A 1 -23.50 -14.42 25.11
N ARG A 2 -23.66 -13.08 25.17
CA ARG A 2 -23.17 -12.16 24.10
C ARG A 2 -22.48 -10.90 24.64
N GLU A 3 -22.01 -10.93 25.88
CA GLU A 3 -21.19 -9.86 26.49
C GLU A 3 -19.70 -10.25 26.55
N ARG A 4 -19.20 -10.98 25.53
CA ARG A 4 -17.78 -11.32 25.47
C ARG A 4 -16.97 -10.09 25.06
N ASN A 5 -16.69 -9.26 26.08
CA ASN A 5 -15.59 -8.33 26.28
C ASN A 5 -15.36 -7.29 25.19
N SER A 6 -16.17 -6.23 25.22
CA SER A 6 -15.90 -4.95 24.53
C SER A 6 -14.44 -4.48 24.75
N PHE A 7 -13.88 -4.73 25.92
CA PHE A 7 -12.49 -4.45 26.27
C PHE A 7 -11.47 -5.16 25.37
N VAL A 8 -11.62 -6.48 25.16
CA VAL A 8 -10.73 -7.26 24.29
C VAL A 8 -10.87 -6.80 22.84
N SER A 9 -12.09 -6.43 22.42
CA SER A 9 -12.31 -5.83 21.11
C SER A 9 -11.57 -4.49 20.98
N GLY A 10 -11.61 -3.63 22.00
CA GLY A 10 -10.88 -2.35 22.01
C GLY A 10 -9.36 -2.53 21.92
N LEU A 11 -8.79 -3.45 22.70
CA LEU A 11 -7.34 -3.74 22.66
C LEU A 11 -6.87 -4.22 21.29
N ARG A 12 -7.68 -5.00 20.58
CA ARG A 12 -7.36 -5.46 19.22
C ARG A 12 -7.27 -4.32 18.23
N TRP A 13 -8.12 -3.30 18.35
CA TRP A 13 -8.03 -2.10 17.50
C TRP A 13 -6.76 -1.32 17.74
N LEU A 14 -6.35 -1.21 19.01
CA LEU A 14 -5.13 -0.51 19.39
C LEU A 14 -3.87 -1.23 18.87
N ALA A 15 -3.90 -2.56 18.78
CA ALA A 15 -2.82 -3.35 18.18
C ALA A 15 -2.86 -3.40 16.65
N ALA A 16 -4.05 -3.30 16.03
CA ALA A 16 -4.22 -3.46 14.59
C ALA A 16 -3.53 -2.36 13.78
N VAL A 17 -3.63 -1.10 14.22
CA VAL A 17 -3.01 0.05 13.52
C VAL A 17 -1.47 -0.05 13.51
N PRO A 18 -0.76 -0.16 14.66
CA PRO A 18 0.69 -0.30 14.65
C PRO A 18 1.13 -1.62 14.01
N GLY A 19 0.39 -2.72 14.19
CA GLY A 19 0.69 -3.99 13.56
C GLY A 19 0.63 -3.94 12.03
N GLY A 20 -0.42 -3.31 11.49
CA GLY A 20 -0.53 -3.07 10.04
C GLY A 20 0.59 -2.18 9.52
N LEU A 21 0.98 -1.13 10.27
CA LEU A 21 2.06 -0.22 9.88
C LEU A 21 3.42 -0.92 9.86
N VAL A 22 3.73 -1.71 10.91
CA VAL A 22 4.95 -2.51 10.96
C VAL A 22 5.01 -3.49 9.80
N ALA A 23 3.90 -4.18 9.50
CA ALA A 23 3.86 -5.11 8.38
C ALA A 23 4.05 -4.40 7.02
N ALA A 24 3.46 -3.23 6.84
CA ALA A 24 3.67 -2.40 5.66
C ALA A 24 5.15 -2.00 5.49
N ILE A 25 5.82 -1.58 6.56
CA ILE A 25 7.27 -1.27 6.54
C ILE A 25 8.08 -2.53 6.22
N LEU A 26 7.75 -3.67 6.84
CA LEU A 26 8.44 -4.93 6.58
C LEU A 26 8.27 -5.39 5.13
N ALA A 27 7.12 -5.14 4.50
CA ALA A 27 6.87 -5.46 3.11
C ALA A 27 7.68 -4.60 2.12
N MET A 28 8.17 -3.43 2.54
CA MET A 28 9.06 -2.60 1.72
C MET A 28 10.39 -3.31 1.46
N PHE A 29 10.92 -4.08 2.41
CA PHE A 29 12.20 -4.77 2.23
C PHE A 29 12.19 -5.76 1.06
N PRO A 30 11.34 -6.81 1.02
CA PRO A 30 11.35 -7.76 -0.09
C PRO A 30 11.03 -7.10 -1.42
N ALA A 31 10.15 -6.08 -1.45
CA ALA A 31 9.87 -5.34 -2.67
C ALA A 31 11.08 -4.54 -3.17
N HIS A 32 11.79 -3.84 -2.28
CA HIS A 32 13.03 -3.11 -2.60
C HIS A 32 14.11 -4.07 -3.10
N TRP A 33 14.35 -5.17 -2.40
CA TRP A 33 15.34 -6.18 -2.79
C TRP A 33 15.02 -6.83 -4.12
N LEU A 34 13.74 -7.12 -4.40
CA LEU A 34 13.32 -7.65 -5.69
C LEU A 34 13.60 -6.66 -6.82
N LEU A 35 13.28 -5.38 -6.63
CA LEU A 35 13.58 -4.34 -7.61
C LEU A 35 15.09 -4.17 -7.81
N MET A 36 15.88 -4.19 -6.73
CA MET A 36 17.35 -4.13 -6.79
C MET A 36 17.94 -5.33 -7.54
N LEU A 37 17.40 -6.54 -7.30
CA LEU A 37 17.81 -7.73 -8.04
C LEU A 37 17.50 -7.59 -9.53
N LEU A 38 16.30 -7.14 -9.88
CA LEU A 38 15.89 -6.89 -11.26
C LEU A 38 16.74 -5.80 -11.94
N TYR A 39 17.09 -4.75 -11.19
CA TYR A 39 18.02 -3.72 -11.63
C TYR A 39 19.41 -4.31 -11.90
N TYR A 40 19.95 -5.08 -10.95
CA TYR A 40 21.25 -5.72 -11.06
C TYR A 40 21.33 -6.64 -12.29
N LEU A 41 20.34 -7.53 -12.46
CA LEU A 41 20.29 -8.48 -13.58
C LEU A 41 20.25 -7.79 -14.95
N LYS A 42 19.63 -6.60 -15.04
CA LYS A 42 19.59 -5.81 -16.27
C LYS A 42 20.78 -4.87 -16.47
N SER A 43 21.47 -4.52 -15.40
CA SER A 43 22.69 -3.71 -15.45
C SER A 43 23.93 -4.52 -15.84
N LEU A 44 23.80 -5.85 -15.93
CA LEU A 44 24.86 -6.70 -16.48
C LEU A 44 25.21 -6.22 -17.90
N PRO A 45 26.50 -6.24 -18.27
CA PRO A 45 26.98 -5.66 -19.52
C PRO A 45 26.43 -6.46 -20.71
N SER A 46 25.27 -6.04 -21.19
CA SER A 46 24.80 -6.23 -22.56
C SER A 46 24.91 -4.88 -23.26
N ASP A 47 25.39 -4.85 -24.49
CA ASP A 47 25.69 -3.64 -25.29
C ASP A 47 24.53 -2.63 -25.45
N ASP A 48 23.32 -2.94 -24.99
CA ASP A 48 22.07 -2.17 -25.18
C ASP A 48 21.50 -1.53 -23.89
N ALA A 49 22.32 -1.26 -22.87
CA ALA A 49 21.83 -0.60 -21.66
C ALA A 49 21.37 0.84 -21.96
N PHE A 50 20.06 1.09 -21.90
CA PHE A 50 19.50 2.45 -21.99
C PHE A 50 20.07 3.31 -20.85
N MET A 51 20.71 4.43 -21.19
CA MET A 51 21.27 5.37 -20.21
C MET A 51 20.41 6.63 -20.12
N THR A 52 20.29 7.21 -18.92
CA THR A 52 19.80 8.59 -18.75
C THR A 52 20.82 9.57 -19.34
N LYS A 53 20.41 10.84 -19.55
CA LYS A 53 21.33 11.92 -19.93
C LYS A 53 22.54 12.08 -18.98
N ASP A 54 22.38 11.65 -17.73
CA ASP A 54 23.41 11.72 -16.69
C ASP A 54 24.27 10.43 -16.60
N GLY A 55 24.15 9.52 -17.58
CA GLY A 55 24.93 8.28 -17.64
C GLY A 55 24.49 7.20 -16.64
N ARG A 56 23.32 7.33 -16.02
CA ARG A 56 22.76 6.30 -15.11
C ARG A 56 22.00 5.24 -15.89
N PRO A 57 22.15 3.94 -15.59
CA PRO A 57 21.41 2.87 -16.26
C PRO A 57 19.91 3.01 -16.03
N VAL A 58 19.12 2.82 -17.08
CA VAL A 58 17.65 2.88 -17.05
C VAL A 58 17.10 1.49 -17.34
N PRO A 59 16.83 0.70 -16.28
CA PRO A 59 16.62 -0.74 -16.40
C PRO A 59 15.32 -1.12 -17.12
N PHE A 60 14.28 -0.27 -17.11
CA PHE A 60 12.96 -0.64 -17.61
C PHE A 60 12.29 0.50 -18.36
N PHE A 61 12.16 0.36 -19.68
CA PHE A 61 11.36 1.27 -20.53
C PHE A 61 11.69 2.76 -20.38
N GLY A 62 12.93 3.12 -20.04
CA GLY A 62 13.30 4.52 -19.83
C GLY A 62 12.83 5.12 -18.50
N ILE A 63 12.31 4.31 -17.57
CA ILE A 63 11.86 4.76 -16.24
C ILE A 63 13.01 4.64 -15.22
N PRO A 64 13.36 5.72 -14.49
CA PRO A 64 14.33 5.67 -13.41
C PRO A 64 13.94 4.66 -12.32
N PHE A 65 14.94 3.99 -11.73
CA PHE A 65 14.75 3.00 -10.67
C PHE A 65 13.92 3.56 -9.51
N GLU A 66 14.25 4.76 -9.01
CA GLU A 66 13.53 5.42 -7.93
C GLU A 66 12.04 5.65 -8.26
N THR A 67 11.73 5.95 -9.52
CA THR A 67 10.33 6.13 -9.96
C THR A 67 9.57 4.81 -9.92
N MET A 68 10.19 3.72 -10.40
CA MET A 68 9.58 2.39 -10.31
C MET A 68 9.35 1.96 -8.87
N GLU A 69 10.36 2.13 -8.02
CA GLU A 69 10.25 1.80 -6.60
C GLU A 69 9.12 2.57 -5.94
N ARG A 70 9.05 3.89 -6.14
CA ARG A 70 7.94 4.71 -5.64
C ARG A 70 6.59 4.20 -6.12
N CYS A 71 6.46 3.80 -7.38
CA CYS A 71 5.21 3.28 -7.93
C CYS A 71 4.80 1.94 -7.28
N VAL A 72 5.75 1.01 -7.11
CA VAL A 72 5.49 -0.28 -6.47
C VAL A 72 5.10 -0.08 -5.01
N MET A 73 5.86 0.73 -4.27
CA MET A 73 5.59 1.02 -2.86
C MET A 73 4.27 1.76 -2.67
N ALA A 74 3.91 2.67 -3.58
CA ALA A 74 2.65 3.40 -3.56
C ALA A 74 1.44 2.46 -3.54
N THR A 75 1.49 1.35 -4.26
CA THR A 75 0.39 0.37 -4.29
C THR A 75 0.53 -0.67 -3.17
N LEU A 76 1.74 -1.19 -2.94
CA LEU A 76 1.96 -2.29 -2.01
C LEU A 76 1.71 -1.91 -0.56
N ILE A 77 2.16 -0.73 -0.14
CA ILE A 77 2.07 -0.29 1.25
C ILE A 77 0.61 -0.21 1.75
N PRO A 78 -0.31 0.53 1.09
CA PRO A 78 -1.71 0.57 1.54
C PRO A 78 -2.37 -0.80 1.53
N ILE A 79 -2.04 -1.65 0.55
CA ILE A 79 -2.54 -3.03 0.48
C ILE A 79 -2.14 -3.77 1.75
N VAL A 80 -0.84 -3.88 2.04
CA VAL A 80 -0.34 -4.62 3.20
C VAL A 80 -0.88 -4.05 4.51
N PHE A 81 -0.88 -2.71 4.64
CA PHE A 81 -1.40 -2.02 5.82
C PHE A 81 -2.86 -2.41 6.12
N ILE A 82 -3.74 -2.33 5.11
CA ILE A 82 -5.16 -2.63 5.25
C ILE A 82 -5.36 -4.13 5.50
N PHE A 83 -4.76 -5.00 4.67
CA PHE A 83 -4.94 -6.45 4.81
C PHE A 83 -4.49 -6.97 6.17
N VAL A 84 -3.28 -6.62 6.60
CA VAL A 84 -2.76 -7.09 7.90
C VAL A 84 -3.56 -6.48 9.04
N GLY A 85 -3.96 -5.20 8.93
CA GLY A 85 -4.84 -4.55 9.89
C GLY A 85 -6.17 -5.29 10.09
N THR A 86 -6.82 -5.69 9.00
CA THR A 86 -8.07 -6.47 9.05
C THR A 86 -7.89 -7.86 9.65
N TRP A 87 -6.73 -8.48 9.43
CA TRP A 87 -6.40 -9.78 10.01
C TRP A 87 -6.24 -9.73 11.54
N ILE A 88 -5.70 -8.64 12.08
CA ILE A 88 -5.54 -8.45 13.53
C ILE A 88 -6.90 -8.22 14.22
N ALA A 89 -7.88 -7.60 13.54
CA ALA A 89 -9.23 -7.34 14.05
C ALA A 89 -10.33 -8.12 13.27
N PRO A 90 -10.36 -9.46 13.34
CA PRO A 90 -11.14 -10.30 12.44
C PRO A 90 -12.67 -10.23 12.65
N ALA A 91 -13.14 -9.70 13.78
CA ALA A 91 -14.57 -9.65 14.08
C ALA A 91 -15.33 -8.62 13.23
N ARG A 92 -14.63 -7.62 12.68
CA ARG A 92 -15.23 -6.54 11.88
C ARG A 92 -14.34 -6.20 10.68
N LYS A 93 -13.86 -7.21 9.96
CA LYS A 93 -12.92 -7.06 8.84
C LYS A 93 -13.32 -5.95 7.87
N TRP A 94 -14.60 -5.90 7.48
CA TRP A 94 -15.12 -4.83 6.62
C TRP A 94 -14.94 -3.43 7.21
N THR A 95 -15.46 -3.22 8.43
CA THR A 95 -15.35 -1.93 9.11
C THR A 95 -13.88 -1.55 9.33
N THR A 96 -13.04 -2.53 9.70
CA THR A 96 -11.59 -2.34 9.84
C THR A 96 -10.94 -1.92 8.52
N ALA A 97 -11.28 -2.58 7.41
CA ALA A 97 -10.73 -2.25 6.10
C ALA A 97 -11.07 -0.80 5.71
N VAL A 98 -12.33 -0.41 5.87
CA VAL A 98 -12.80 0.96 5.58
C VAL A 98 -12.11 1.97 6.47
N VAL A 99 -12.06 1.74 7.78
CA VAL A 99 -11.38 2.65 8.72
C VAL A 99 -9.90 2.80 8.39
N PHE A 100 -9.22 1.71 8.04
CA PHE A 100 -7.80 1.73 7.68
C PHE A 100 -7.56 2.43 6.34
N GLY A 101 -8.46 2.22 5.36
CA GLY A 101 -8.43 2.95 4.10
C GLY A 101 -8.58 4.46 4.30
N VAL A 102 -9.55 4.89 5.12
CA VAL A 102 -9.74 6.31 5.46
C VAL A 102 -8.53 6.86 6.20
N LEU A 103 -8.01 6.12 7.18
CA LEU A 103 -6.83 6.53 7.95
C LEU A 103 -5.61 6.70 7.04
N TRP A 104 -5.41 5.81 6.06
CA TRP A 104 -4.32 5.90 5.10
C TRP A 104 -4.44 7.15 4.22
N ILE A 105 -5.63 7.43 3.67
CA ILE A 105 -5.85 8.62 2.84
C ILE A 105 -5.65 9.92 3.64
N LEU A 106 -6.12 9.97 4.89
CA LEU A 106 -5.87 11.10 5.78
C LEU A 106 -4.38 11.29 6.07
N LEU A 107 -3.66 10.20 6.38
CA LEU A 107 -2.21 10.24 6.60
C LEU A 107 -1.48 10.78 5.38
N MET A 108 -1.79 10.28 4.18
CA MET A 108 -1.19 10.76 2.93
C MET A 108 -1.49 12.24 2.70
N THR A 109 -2.72 12.67 2.97
CA THR A 109 -3.12 14.08 2.84
C THR A 109 -2.27 14.97 3.75
N VAL A 110 -2.11 14.58 5.03
CA VAL A 110 -1.28 15.31 6.00
C VAL A 110 0.18 15.37 5.55
N VAL A 111 0.75 14.25 5.08
CA VAL A 111 2.14 14.19 4.60
C VAL A 111 2.35 15.09 3.39
N ILE A 112 1.42 15.09 2.43
CA ILE A 112 1.49 15.94 1.24
C ILE A 112 1.35 17.41 1.62
N THR A 113 0.35 17.76 2.44
CA THR A 113 0.16 19.14 2.89
C THR A 113 1.39 19.65 3.62
N TRP A 114 2.02 18.83 4.46
CA TRP A 114 3.26 19.18 5.14
C TRP A 114 4.46 19.32 4.18
N ALA A 115 4.58 18.45 3.18
CA ALA A 115 5.63 18.54 2.18
C ALA A 115 5.48 19.81 1.32
N VAL A 116 4.24 20.19 0.97
CA VAL A 116 3.93 21.42 0.25
C VAL A 116 4.18 22.64 1.12
N SER A 117 3.79 22.64 2.40
CA SER A 117 3.96 23.79 3.29
C SER A 117 5.41 24.08 3.68
N THR A 118 6.32 23.14 3.44
CA THR A 118 7.75 23.26 3.77
C THR A 118 8.63 23.46 2.53
N ASP A 119 8.04 23.75 1.35
CA ASP A 119 8.72 23.85 0.06
C ASP A 119 9.59 22.62 -0.30
N ARG A 120 9.32 21.48 0.34
CA ARG A 120 9.96 20.19 0.04
C ARG A 120 9.31 19.47 -1.13
N PHE A 121 8.21 20.02 -1.63
CA PHE A 121 7.52 19.49 -2.79
C PHE A 121 8.25 19.91 -4.07
N VAL A 122 9.00 18.97 -4.65
CA VAL A 122 9.74 19.21 -5.89
C VAL A 122 8.77 19.10 -7.07
N TRP A 123 8.32 20.25 -7.58
CA TRP A 123 7.39 20.36 -8.71
C TRP A 123 7.92 19.74 -10.02
N GLU A 124 9.23 19.56 -10.15
CA GLU A 124 9.84 18.87 -11.31
C GLU A 124 9.35 17.41 -11.44
N PHE A 125 8.83 16.82 -10.37
CA PHE A 125 8.28 15.47 -10.35
C PHE A 125 6.75 15.44 -10.29
N THR A 126 6.07 16.51 -10.68
CA THR A 126 4.60 16.64 -10.59
C THR A 126 3.86 15.43 -11.19
N PHE A 127 4.26 14.98 -12.39
CA PHE A 127 3.67 13.80 -13.02
C PHE A 127 3.87 12.52 -12.19
N THR A 128 5.10 12.26 -11.75
CA THR A 128 5.42 11.10 -10.90
C THR A 128 4.64 11.14 -9.59
N THR A 129 4.49 12.31 -9.00
CA THR A 129 3.70 12.48 -7.78
C THR A 129 2.23 12.13 -8.02
N PHE A 130 1.60 12.68 -9.07
CA PHE A 130 0.21 12.33 -9.38
C PHE A 130 0.04 10.85 -9.70
N LEU A 131 1.00 10.23 -10.40
CA LEU A 131 1.00 8.79 -10.65
C LEU A 131 1.06 7.99 -9.33
N VAL A 132 1.97 8.35 -8.42
CA VAL A 132 2.11 7.73 -7.10
C VAL A 132 0.86 7.90 -6.25
N LEU A 133 0.19 9.05 -6.31
CA LEU A 133 -1.07 9.28 -5.62
C LEU A 133 -2.20 8.43 -6.20
N GLY A 134 -2.30 8.36 -7.53
CA GLY A 134 -3.26 7.50 -8.21
C GLY A 134 -3.07 6.02 -7.86
N LEU A 135 -1.82 5.56 -7.84
CA LEU A 135 -1.45 4.19 -7.46
C LEU A 135 -1.72 3.88 -5.98
N ASN A 136 -1.56 4.86 -5.09
CA ASN A 136 -1.98 4.75 -3.69
C ASN A 136 -3.49 4.54 -3.56
N VAL A 137 -4.28 5.38 -4.24
CA VAL A 137 -5.75 5.26 -4.24
C VAL A 137 -6.18 3.93 -4.84
N ALA A 138 -5.55 3.50 -5.94
CA ALA A 138 -5.81 2.20 -6.55
C ALA A 138 -5.49 1.05 -5.59
N GLY A 139 -4.39 1.12 -4.85
CA GLY A 139 -4.02 0.14 -3.82
C GLY A 139 -5.05 0.05 -2.70
N VAL A 140 -5.55 1.19 -2.20
CA VAL A 140 -6.63 1.24 -1.21
C VAL A 140 -7.91 0.60 -1.76
N ILE A 141 -8.33 0.98 -2.98
CA ILE A 141 -9.53 0.42 -3.62
C ILE A 141 -9.40 -1.09 -3.80
N TYR A 142 -8.24 -1.57 -4.25
CA TYR A 142 -7.96 -3.00 -4.40
C TYR A 142 -8.08 -3.72 -3.06
N ALA A 143 -7.40 -3.23 -2.01
CA ALA A 143 -7.45 -3.83 -0.68
C ALA A 143 -8.88 -3.90 -0.11
N LEU A 144 -9.65 -2.83 -0.28
CA LEU A 144 -11.06 -2.82 0.10
C LEU A 144 -11.84 -3.89 -0.67
N ARG A 145 -11.74 -3.92 -2.01
CA ARG A 145 -12.46 -4.90 -2.85
C ARG A 145 -12.15 -6.35 -2.49
N THR A 146 -10.89 -6.66 -2.23
CA THR A 146 -10.54 -8.03 -1.84
C THR A 146 -11.08 -8.37 -0.45
N ALA A 147 -11.00 -7.44 0.51
CA ALA A 147 -11.64 -7.61 1.82
C ALA A 147 -13.17 -7.74 1.71
N PHE A 148 -13.82 -7.20 0.68
CA PHE A 148 -15.25 -7.46 0.41
C PHE A 148 -15.48 -8.88 -0.11
N SER A 149 -14.64 -9.35 -1.05
CA SER A 149 -14.85 -10.64 -1.72
C SER A 149 -14.71 -11.84 -0.77
N GLU A 150 -13.85 -11.74 0.25
CA GLU A 150 -13.65 -12.79 1.25
C GLU A 150 -14.77 -12.86 2.30
N HIS A 151 -15.64 -11.84 2.37
CA HIS A 151 -16.64 -11.67 3.43
C HIS A 151 -18.05 -11.47 2.90
N GLY A 152 -18.30 -11.77 1.61
CA GLY A 152 -19.65 -11.84 1.07
C GLY A 152 -20.52 -12.81 1.88
N PRO A 153 -21.85 -12.59 1.96
CA PRO A 153 -22.75 -13.46 2.72
C PRO A 153 -22.54 -14.90 2.25
N SER A 154 -22.17 -15.77 3.19
CA SER A 154 -21.97 -17.19 2.89
C SER A 154 -23.21 -17.70 2.16
N ALA A 155 -23.05 -18.42 1.04
CA ALA A 155 -24.17 -18.88 0.21
C ALA A 155 -25.28 -19.61 1.01
N SER A 156 -24.95 -20.16 2.18
CA SER A 156 -25.92 -20.72 3.13
C SER A 156 -26.92 -19.70 3.70
N GLU A 157 -26.54 -18.44 3.96
CA GLU A 157 -27.45 -17.40 4.43
C GLU A 157 -28.37 -16.88 3.31
N ALA A 158 -27.91 -16.90 2.06
CA ALA A 158 -28.74 -16.54 0.91
C ALA A 158 -29.83 -17.57 0.59
N THR A 159 -29.61 -18.84 0.98
CA THR A 159 -30.56 -19.94 0.70
C THR A 159 -31.63 -20.09 1.78
N SER A 160 -31.42 -19.58 3.00
CA SER A 160 -32.39 -19.66 4.09
C SER A 160 -33.40 -18.50 4.13
N ALA A 161 -33.30 -17.54 3.21
CA ALA A 161 -34.13 -16.34 3.15
C ALA A 161 -35.20 -16.36 2.03
N GLY A 162 -35.34 -17.48 1.32
CA GLY A 162 -36.38 -17.72 0.31
C GLY A 162 -37.17 -18.97 0.63
#